data_AF-A0A3D2PUC2-F1
#
_entry.id   AF-A0A3D2PUC2-F1
#
_cell.length_a   1.000
_cell.length_b   1.000
_cell.length_c   1.000
_cell.angle_alpha   90.00
_cell.angle_beta   90.00
_cell.angle_gamma   90.00
#
_symmetry.space_group_name_H-M   'P 1'
#
loop_
_entity.id
_entity.type
_entity.pdbx_description
1 polymer ?
#
loop_
_entity_poly.entity_id
_entity_poly.type
_entity_poly.pdbx_seq_one_letter_code
_entity_poly.pdbx_strand_id
1 'polypeptide(L)'
;MNDYQENSDNVDKFIELVHRYTDFTELTTPMIHEFVDKIVVHEADKSTGDRIQQIDIYLKYVGKLDVPMPELTPEQIKEEDRKRRKRAWNRTYMRRKYEREKAEREAKEKGLSEAVG
;
A
#
# COMPACT_ATOMS: atom_id res chain seq x y z
N MET A 1 -0.33 41.68 -1.32
CA MET A 1 0.60 41.85 -2.46
C MET A 1 1.83 40.94 -2.39
N ASN A 2 2.04 40.14 -1.33
CA ASN A 2 3.23 39.27 -1.20
C ASN A 2 3.08 37.87 -1.81
N ASP A 3 1.85 37.33 -1.95
CA ASP A 3 1.64 35.95 -2.41
C ASP A 3 2.06 35.71 -3.87
N TYR A 4 1.96 36.73 -4.74
CA TYR A 4 2.36 36.62 -6.14
C TYR A 4 3.88 36.60 -6.32
N GLN A 5 4.62 37.30 -5.47
CA GLN A 5 6.09 37.33 -5.50
C GLN A 5 6.65 36.00 -4.96
N GLU A 6 6.10 35.50 -3.85
CA GLU A 6 6.46 34.18 -3.32
C GLU A 6 6.17 33.05 -4.31
N ASN A 7 5.02 33.10 -5.00
CA ASN A 7 4.71 32.10 -6.03
C ASN A 7 5.64 32.16 -7.24
N SER A 8 6.06 33.36 -7.66
CA SER A 8 7.07 33.52 -8.73
C SER A 8 8.40 32.90 -8.32
N ASP A 9 8.89 33.22 -7.12
CA ASP A 9 10.17 32.73 -6.61
C ASP A 9 10.16 31.20 -6.39
N ASN A 10 9.00 30.63 -6.05
CA ASN A 10 8.82 29.18 -5.92
C ASN A 10 8.84 28.47 -7.27
N VAL A 11 8.25 29.07 -8.31
CA VAL A 11 8.29 28.52 -9.68
C VAL A 11 9.71 28.51 -10.22
N ASP A 12 10.47 29.58 -10.04
CA ASP A 12 11.85 29.65 -10.53
C ASP A 12 12.75 28.60 -9.86
N LYS A 13 12.63 28.44 -8.53
CA LYS A 13 13.33 27.38 -7.77
C LYS A 13 12.93 25.98 -8.23
N PHE A 14 11.66 25.77 -8.55
CA PHE A 14 11.19 24.49 -9.07
C PHE A 14 11.80 24.18 -10.43
N ILE A 15 11.79 25.14 -11.36
CA ILE A 15 12.36 24.97 -12.70
C ILE A 15 13.87 24.71 -12.61
N GLU A 16 14.60 25.43 -11.75
CA GLU A 16 16.04 25.19 -11.55
C GLU A 16 16.31 23.77 -11.03
N LEU A 17 15.48 23.28 -10.10
CA LEU A 17 15.62 21.97 -9.49
C LEU A 17 15.23 20.85 -10.48
N VAL A 18 14.17 21.04 -11.26
CA VAL A 18 13.79 20.14 -12.36
C VAL A 18 14.91 20.08 -13.41
N HIS A 19 15.43 21.22 -13.88
CA HIS A 19 16.52 21.25 -14.86
C HIS A 19 17.79 20.53 -14.38
N ARG A 20 18.13 20.67 -13.09
CA ARG A 20 19.28 19.98 -12.48
C ARG A 20 19.12 18.46 -12.47
N TYR A 21 17.88 17.99 -12.51
CA TYR A 21 17.51 16.58 -12.38
C TYR A 21 16.60 16.13 -13.54
N THR A 22 16.64 16.70 -14.74
CA THR A 22 15.94 16.13 -15.91
C THR A 22 16.85 15.30 -16.81
N ASP A 23 18.17 15.43 -16.62
CA ASP A 23 19.22 14.68 -17.34
C ASP A 23 19.83 13.54 -16.51
N PHE A 24 19.08 12.98 -15.54
CA PHE A 24 19.55 11.78 -14.83
C PHE A 24 19.06 10.50 -15.51
N THR A 25 19.95 9.52 -15.64
CA THR A 25 19.61 8.16 -16.06
C THR A 25 19.05 7.33 -14.91
N GLU A 26 19.39 7.68 -13.67
CA GLU A 26 18.94 6.99 -12.45
C GLU A 26 18.44 7.98 -11.39
N LEU A 27 17.22 7.75 -10.89
CA LEU A 27 16.64 8.52 -9.80
C LEU A 27 17.23 8.02 -8.47
N THR A 28 18.06 8.82 -7.81
CA THR A 28 18.68 8.43 -6.54
C THR A 28 17.82 8.79 -5.32
N THR A 29 17.91 8.03 -4.23
CA THR A 29 17.17 8.31 -2.99
C THR A 29 17.40 9.73 -2.44
N PRO A 30 18.64 10.27 -2.40
CA PRO A 30 18.87 11.65 -1.97
C PRO A 30 18.13 12.67 -2.84
N MET A 31 18.09 12.47 -4.16
CA MET A 31 17.36 13.36 -5.06
C MET A 31 15.87 13.37 -4.74
N ILE A 32 15.25 12.20 -4.55
CA ILE A 32 13.82 12.10 -4.17
C ILE A 32 13.55 12.86 -2.87
N HIS A 33 14.42 12.72 -1.86
CA HIS A 33 14.28 13.44 -0.60
C HIS A 33 14.35 14.96 -0.76
N GLU A 34 15.12 15.45 -1.75
CA GLU A 34 15.15 16.88 -2.05
C GLU A 34 13.84 17.38 -2.67
N PHE A 35 13.14 16.55 -3.45
CA PHE A 35 11.86 16.90 -4.08
C PHE A 35 10.65 16.84 -3.15
N VAL A 36 10.66 15.94 -2.16
CA VAL A 36 9.50 15.71 -1.28
C VAL A 36 9.44 16.76 -0.17
N ASP A 37 8.30 17.46 -0.06
CA ASP A 37 8.00 18.38 1.04
C ASP A 37 7.48 17.61 2.26
N LYS A 38 6.41 16.83 2.06
CA LYS A 38 5.82 15.98 3.10
C LYS A 38 5.15 14.75 2.52
N ILE A 39 5.03 13.72 3.36
CA ILE A 39 4.29 12.50 3.06
C ILE A 39 3.17 12.36 4.10
N VAL A 40 1.93 12.31 3.64
CA VAL A 40 0.77 12.09 4.49
C VAL A 40 0.35 10.62 4.34
N VAL A 41 0.43 9.89 5.43
CA VAL A 41 0.06 8.48 5.49
C VAL A 41 -1.30 8.36 6.16
N HIS A 42 -2.29 7.89 5.42
CA HIS A 42 -3.64 7.69 5.93
C HIS A 42 -3.76 6.38 6.70
N GLU A 43 -4.89 6.18 7.40
CA GLU A 43 -5.19 4.93 8.06
C GLU A 43 -5.25 3.77 7.05
N ALA A 44 -4.86 2.59 7.52
CA ALA A 44 -4.88 1.40 6.67
C ALA A 44 -6.29 0.81 6.62
N ASP A 45 -6.84 0.68 5.41
CA ASP A 45 -8.08 -0.05 5.17
C ASP A 45 -7.80 -1.56 5.05
N LYS A 46 -8.64 -2.36 5.71
CA LYS A 46 -8.60 -3.84 5.68
C LYS A 46 -9.97 -4.45 5.31
N SER A 47 -10.94 -3.64 4.93
CA SER A 47 -12.33 -4.04 4.64
C SER A 47 -12.43 -5.15 3.58
N THR A 48 -11.53 -5.14 2.59
CA THR A 48 -11.50 -6.11 1.47
C THR A 48 -10.70 -7.38 1.77
N GLY A 49 -10.16 -7.52 2.99
CA GLY A 49 -9.30 -8.63 3.40
C GLY A 49 -7.84 -8.48 2.94
N ASP A 50 -7.51 -7.38 2.27
CA ASP A 50 -6.15 -6.91 1.99
C ASP A 50 -5.91 -5.59 2.71
N ARG A 51 -4.68 -5.38 3.19
CA ARG A 51 -4.29 -4.10 3.81
C ARG A 51 -3.92 -3.12 2.71
N ILE A 52 -4.74 -2.10 2.51
CA ILE A 52 -4.49 -0.98 1.59
C ILE A 52 -4.21 0.26 2.43
N GLN A 53 -3.20 1.03 2.08
CA GLN A 53 -2.88 2.27 2.79
C GLN A 53 -2.69 3.39 1.78
N GLN A 54 -3.51 4.43 1.89
CA GLN A 54 -3.37 5.60 1.04
C GLN A 54 -2.19 6.45 1.52
N ILE A 55 -1.36 6.87 0.58
CA ILE A 55 -0.20 7.73 0.82
C ILE A 55 -0.32 8.91 -0.13
N ASP A 56 -0.40 10.12 0.42
CA ASP A 56 -0.35 11.36 -0.37
C ASP A 56 1.06 11.96 -0.25
N ILE A 57 1.73 12.15 -1.39
CA ILE A 57 3.07 12.74 -1.46
C ILE A 57 2.94 14.18 -1.95
N TYR A 58 3.51 15.12 -1.20
CA TYR A 58 3.58 16.53 -1.55
C TYR A 58 4.98 16.84 -2.05
N LEU A 59 5.10 17.42 -3.24
CA LEU A 59 6.37 17.89 -3.77
C LEU A 59 6.60 19.34 -3.38
N LYS A 60 7.86 19.69 -3.10
CA LYS A 60 8.26 21.09 -2.89
C LYS A 60 7.88 21.92 -4.10
N TYR A 61 7.43 23.14 -3.84
CA TYR A 61 7.09 24.18 -4.83
C TYR A 61 5.87 23.89 -5.73
N VAL A 62 5.37 22.65 -5.83
CA VAL A 62 4.18 22.29 -6.65
C VAL A 62 3.01 21.80 -5.78
N GLY A 63 3.27 21.33 -4.55
CA GLY A 63 2.24 20.82 -3.65
C GLY A 63 1.80 19.40 -4.00
N LYS A 64 0.49 19.12 -3.92
CA LYS A 64 -0.06 17.79 -4.22
C LYS A 64 -0.17 17.63 -5.75
N LEU A 65 0.60 16.70 -6.31
CA LEU A 65 0.41 16.27 -7.69
C LEU A 65 -0.82 15.37 -7.75
N ASP A 66 -1.81 15.78 -8.54
CA ASP A 66 -2.94 14.92 -8.88
C ASP A 66 -2.50 14.02 -10.05
N VAL A 67 -1.69 13.01 -9.72
CA VAL A 67 -1.27 12.01 -10.71
C VAL A 67 -2.46 11.08 -10.93
N PRO A 68 -3.03 11.01 -12.14
CA PRO A 68 -4.08 10.03 -12.40
C PRO A 68 -3.52 8.65 -12.10
N MET A 69 -4.19 7.92 -11.20
CA MET A 69 -3.83 6.54 -10.91
C MET A 69 -3.80 5.79 -12.25
N PRO A 70 -2.69 5.13 -12.63
CA PRO A 70 -2.65 4.40 -13.88
C PRO A 70 -3.75 3.34 -13.85
N GLU A 71 -4.64 3.36 -14.85
CA GLU A 71 -5.66 2.34 -14.97
C GLU A 71 -4.99 0.99 -15.23
N LEU A 72 -5.31 0.01 -14.39
CA LEU A 72 -4.81 -1.35 -14.56
C LEU A 72 -5.29 -1.92 -15.89
N THR A 73 -4.41 -2.63 -16.59
CA THR A 73 -4.83 -3.32 -17.81
C THR A 73 -5.85 -4.42 -17.46
N PRO A 74 -6.76 -4.79 -18.38
CA PRO A 74 -7.73 -5.86 -18.13
C PRO A 74 -7.11 -7.19 -17.70
N GLU A 75 -5.87 -7.46 -18.13
CA GLU A 75 -5.11 -8.65 -17.71
C GLU A 75 -4.65 -8.56 -16.26
N GLN A 76 -4.13 -7.40 -15.83
CA GLN A 76 -3.69 -7.17 -14.46
C GLN A 76 -4.87 -7.29 -13.47
N ILE A 77 -6.03 -6.73 -13.83
CA ILE A 77 -7.27 -6.84 -13.03
C ILE A 77 -7.66 -8.32 -12.84
N LYS A 78 -7.70 -9.09 -13.94
CA LYS A 78 -8.03 -10.52 -13.87
C LYS A 78 -7.04 -11.31 -13.04
N GLU A 79 -5.75 -10.99 -13.13
CA GLU A 79 -4.72 -11.66 -12.35
C GLU A 79 -4.85 -11.34 -10.86
N GLU A 80 -5.12 -10.08 -10.52
CA GLU A 80 -5.36 -9.65 -9.14
C GLU A 80 -6.61 -10.32 -8.57
N ASP A 81 -7.70 -10.40 -9.34
CA ASP A 81 -8.93 -11.10 -8.95
C ASP A 81 -8.68 -12.60 -8.70
N ARG A 82 -7.91 -13.25 -9.58
CA ARG A 82 -7.49 -14.63 -9.39
C ARG A 82 -6.69 -14.79 -8.08
N LYS A 83 -5.74 -13.88 -7.82
CA LYS A 83 -4.95 -13.85 -6.58
C LYS A 83 -5.85 -13.63 -5.35
N ARG A 84 -6.80 -12.69 -5.41
CA ARG A 84 -7.79 -12.41 -4.35
C ARG A 84 -8.65 -13.63 -4.04
N ARG A 85 -9.21 -14.28 -5.07
CA ARG A 85 -10.01 -15.51 -4.92
C ARG A 85 -9.20 -16.64 -4.30
N LYS A 86 -7.96 -16.84 -4.76
CA LYS A 86 -7.05 -17.85 -4.19
C LYS A 86 -6.73 -17.57 -2.73
N ARG A 87 -6.45 -16.32 -2.37
CA ARG A 87 -6.21 -15.91 -0.97
C ARG A 87 -7.45 -16.12 -0.09
N ALA A 88 -8.64 -15.74 -0.56
CA ALA A 88 -9.90 -15.97 0.15
C ALA A 88 -10.17 -17.47 0.36
N TRP A 89 -10.02 -18.27 -0.68
CA TRP A 89 -10.18 -19.72 -0.60
C TRP A 89 -9.17 -20.33 0.40
N ASN A 90 -7.89 -19.99 0.31
CA ASN A 90 -6.86 -20.44 1.25
C ASN A 90 -7.21 -20.08 2.70
N ARG A 91 -7.68 -18.85 2.97
CA ARG A 91 -8.12 -18.44 4.32
C ARG A 91 -9.24 -19.36 4.84
N THR A 92 -10.27 -19.60 4.04
CA THR A 92 -11.40 -20.46 4.44
C THR A 92 -10.99 -21.93 4.60
N TYR A 93 -10.15 -22.44 3.71
CA TYR A 93 -9.63 -23.79 3.75
C TYR A 93 -8.78 -24.02 5.01
N MET A 94 -7.82 -23.13 5.29
CA MET A 94 -6.95 -23.23 6.47
C MET A 94 -7.75 -23.12 7.76
N ARG A 95 -8.75 -22.25 7.82
CA ARG A 95 -9.67 -22.16 8.97
C ARG A 95 -10.38 -23.49 9.22
N ARG A 96 -11.01 -24.06 8.20
CA ARG A 96 -11.72 -25.37 8.30
C ARG A 96 -10.78 -26.52 8.65
N LYS A 97 -9.54 -26.47 8.18
CA LYS A 97 -8.51 -27.45 8.53
C LYS A 97 -8.16 -27.36 10.02
N TYR A 98 -7.86 -26.16 10.51
CA TYR A 98 -7.55 -25.92 11.92
C TYR A 98 -8.71 -26.30 12.86
N GLU A 99 -9.94 -25.93 12.51
CA GLU A 99 -11.14 -26.29 13.29
C GLU A 99 -11.30 -27.80 13.42
N ARG A 100 -11.05 -28.57 12.35
CA ARG A 100 -11.07 -30.05 12.39
C ARG A 100 -9.96 -30.63 13.25
N GLU A 101 -8.72 -30.16 13.09
CA GLU A 101 -7.57 -30.62 13.89
C GLU A 101 -7.74 -30.29 15.38
N LYS A 102 -8.39 -29.17 15.70
CA LYS A 102 -8.73 -28.79 17.07
C LYS A 102 -9.80 -29.72 17.65
N ALA A 103 -10.91 -29.94 16.92
CA ALA A 103 -11.97 -30.83 17.35
C ALA A 103 -11.48 -32.28 17.53
N GLU A 104 -10.59 -32.76 16.67
CA GLU A 104 -10.00 -34.10 16.81
C GLU A 104 -9.12 -34.22 18.07
N ARG A 105 -8.32 -33.18 18.38
CA ARG A 105 -7.54 -33.13 19.63
C ARG A 105 -8.42 -33.14 20.86
N GLU A 106 -9.46 -32.30 20.87
CA GLU A 106 -10.43 -32.24 21.97
C GLU A 106 -11.20 -33.55 22.14
N ALA A 107 -11.56 -34.23 21.04
CA ALA A 107 -12.21 -35.54 21.09
C ALA A 107 -11.28 -36.63 21.65
N LYS A 108 -10.00 -36.63 21.25
CA LYS A 108 -8.99 -37.55 21.80
C LYS A 108 -8.76 -37.31 23.29
N GLU A 109 -8.68 -36.05 23.72
CA GLU A 109 -8.51 -35.68 25.12
C GLU A 109 -9.71 -36.09 25.97
N LYS A 110 -10.93 -35.83 25.50
CA LYS A 110 -12.16 -36.29 26.17
C LYS A 110 -12.22 -37.81 26.29
N GLY A 111 -11.95 -38.53 25.20
CA GLY A 111 -11.93 -40.00 25.22
C GLY A 111 -10.87 -40.56 26.17
N LEU A 112 -9.72 -39.90 26.31
CA LEU A 112 -8.70 -40.29 27.28
C LEU A 112 -9.16 -40.03 28.73
N SER A 113 -9.86 -38.92 28.98
CA SER A 113 -10.40 -38.62 30.32
C SER A 113 -11.53 -39.55 30.75
N GLU A 114 -12.41 -39.98 29.84
CA GLU A 114 -13.47 -40.95 30.12
C GLU A 114 -12.96 -42.38 30.31
N ALA A 115 -11.79 -42.73 29.75
CA ALA A 115 -11.19 -44.05 29.91
C ALA A 115 -10.40 -44.23 31.22
N VAL A 116 -10.05 -43.13 31.89
CA VAL A 116 -9.23 -43.11 33.11
C VAL A 116 -10.06 -42.81 34.38
N GLY A 117 -11.30 -42.32 34.23
CA GLY A 117 -12.26 -42.12 35.32
C GLY A 117 -13.22 -43.30 35.48
#